data_AF-A0A839UXK9-F1
#
_entry.id   AF-A0A839UXK9-F1
#
_cell.length_a   1.000
_cell.length_b   1.000
_cell.length_c   1.000
_cell.angle_alpha   90.00
_cell.angle_beta   90.00
_cell.angle_gamma   90.00
#
_symmetry.space_group_name_H-M   'P 1'
#
loop_
_entity.id
_entity.type
_entity.pdbx_description
1 polymer ?
#
loop_
_entity_poly.entity_id
_entity_poly.type
_entity_poly.pdbx_seq_one_letter_code
_entity_poly.pdbx_strand_id
1 'polypeptide(L)'
;MPRLTFHPRPICLAVLLLTGPVAWDRAQAATGIDERMISMQMHQALGTKWLATPTPTAIRVVGAAQAMLRDRGVAIDRREALLIVDRAPSVQRLWVAIADPDPHEWAILGAVRVSTGKPGRKDHYKTPVGVFRLNGDVLGYRALGTKNEHGVRGIGIKGMRVWDFGWQTTQDWRNPDHVTAVRMEMHATDPTLLEYRLGHPDSEGCIRIPTAFNAALDHTGLIDRAFIEGAEYSAADAALLPKDRASSPLAGDTLVVFDSSEPHAAPSDPDLAEKIEADFAAYLAQKAAATGAAPAAADQTDDSAPEGQPGAAAALPVPSPSPAASPAPGG
;
A
#
# COMPACT_ATOMS: atom_id res chain seq x y z
N MET A 1 -23.71 -52.32 -70.11
CA MET A 1 -22.47 -51.73 -69.56
C MET A 1 -22.71 -50.26 -69.24
N PRO A 2 -22.87 -49.88 -67.96
CA PRO A 2 -22.87 -48.50 -67.52
C PRO A 2 -21.61 -48.14 -66.70
N ARG A 3 -21.22 -46.87 -66.84
CA ARG A 3 -20.00 -46.22 -66.36
C ARG A 3 -19.99 -46.03 -64.84
N LEU A 4 -18.87 -46.42 -64.20
CA LEU A 4 -18.49 -45.97 -62.86
C LEU A 4 -17.95 -44.54 -62.94
N THR A 5 -18.68 -43.58 -62.36
CA THR A 5 -18.23 -42.20 -62.18
C THR A 5 -17.41 -42.08 -60.90
N PHE A 6 -16.11 -41.83 -61.02
CA PHE A 6 -15.24 -41.42 -59.92
C PHE A 6 -15.45 -39.92 -59.65
N HIS A 7 -15.79 -39.55 -58.42
CA HIS A 7 -15.76 -38.16 -57.96
C HIS A 7 -14.41 -37.91 -57.26
N PRO A 8 -13.60 -36.91 -57.67
CA PRO A 8 -12.45 -36.48 -56.91
C PRO A 8 -12.93 -35.64 -55.71
N ARG A 9 -12.45 -35.95 -54.50
CA ARG A 9 -12.59 -35.07 -53.34
C ARG A 9 -11.63 -33.88 -53.50
N PRO A 10 -12.04 -32.63 -53.22
CA PRO A 10 -11.11 -31.52 -53.18
C PRO A 10 -10.21 -31.65 -51.94
N ILE A 11 -8.90 -31.66 -52.18
CA ILE A 11 -7.90 -31.47 -51.13
C ILE A 11 -7.88 -29.97 -50.85
N CYS A 12 -8.50 -29.56 -49.74
CA CYS A 12 -8.30 -28.21 -49.19
C CYS A 12 -6.88 -28.13 -48.65
N LEU A 13 -5.99 -27.49 -49.42
CA LEU A 13 -4.69 -27.04 -48.94
C LEU A 13 -4.93 -25.86 -47.99
N ALA A 14 -5.01 -26.12 -46.68
CA ALA A 14 -4.97 -25.06 -45.69
C ALA A 14 -3.56 -24.45 -45.70
N VAL A 15 -3.42 -23.29 -46.33
CA VAL A 15 -2.24 -22.44 -46.17
C VAL A 15 -2.31 -21.91 -44.74
N LEU A 16 -1.57 -22.58 -43.84
CA LEU A 16 -1.26 -22.04 -42.52
C LEU A 16 -0.34 -20.84 -42.75
N LEU A 17 -0.90 -19.63 -42.77
CA LEU A 17 -0.11 -18.41 -42.65
C LEU A 17 0.51 -18.42 -41.26
N LEU A 18 1.75 -18.89 -41.17
CA LEU A 18 2.64 -18.70 -40.02
C LEU A 18 2.90 -17.20 -39.87
N THR A 19 1.99 -16.47 -39.21
CA THR A 19 2.30 -15.16 -38.64
C THR A 19 3.21 -15.42 -37.44
N GLY A 20 4.51 -15.29 -37.68
CA GLY A 20 5.57 -15.55 -36.71
C GLY A 20 5.60 -14.61 -35.48
N PRO A 21 6.63 -14.75 -34.63
CA PRO A 21 6.72 -14.27 -33.24
C PRO A 21 6.81 -12.75 -33.02
N VAL A 22 6.51 -11.93 -34.04
CA VAL A 22 6.80 -10.48 -34.04
C VAL A 22 5.94 -9.69 -33.04
N ALA A 23 4.73 -10.16 -32.73
CA ALA A 23 3.84 -9.50 -31.77
C ALA A 23 4.27 -9.77 -30.30
N TRP A 24 4.80 -10.95 -30.02
CA TRP A 24 5.29 -11.34 -28.69
C TRP A 24 6.58 -10.59 -28.34
N ASP A 25 7.54 -10.51 -29.27
CA ASP A 25 8.78 -9.74 -29.09
C ASP A 25 8.54 -8.25 -28.87
N ARG A 26 7.52 -7.66 -29.52
CA ARG A 26 7.18 -6.23 -29.32
C ARG A 26 6.51 -5.96 -27.97
N ALA A 27 5.66 -6.87 -27.50
CA ALA A 27 5.03 -6.75 -26.18
C ALA A 27 6.08 -6.89 -25.05
N GLN A 28 6.99 -7.86 -25.16
CA GLN A 28 8.10 -8.03 -24.21
C GLN A 28 9.13 -6.90 -24.28
N ALA A 29 9.38 -6.32 -25.46
CA ALA A 29 10.24 -5.14 -25.58
C ALA A 29 9.60 -3.89 -24.95
N ALA A 30 8.27 -3.72 -25.06
CA ALA A 30 7.54 -2.63 -24.44
C ALA A 30 7.52 -2.76 -22.90
N THR A 31 7.25 -3.95 -22.35
CA THR A 31 7.30 -4.18 -20.89
C THR A 31 8.69 -3.90 -20.32
N GLY A 32 9.74 -4.34 -21.02
CA GLY A 32 11.12 -4.04 -20.61
C GLY A 32 11.50 -2.55 -20.71
N ILE A 33 10.76 -1.72 -21.45
CA ILE A 33 10.95 -0.26 -21.46
C ILE A 33 10.30 0.36 -20.23
N ASP A 34 9.07 -0.04 -19.89
CA ASP A 34 8.34 0.50 -18.75
C ASP A 34 9.07 0.24 -17.42
N GLU A 35 9.61 -0.96 -17.23
CA GLU A 35 10.40 -1.32 -16.03
C GLU A 35 11.67 -0.49 -15.89
N ARG A 36 12.35 -0.25 -17.01
CA ARG A 36 13.55 0.59 -17.06
C ARG A 36 13.21 2.05 -16.76
N MET A 37 12.08 2.55 -17.29
CA MET A 37 11.60 3.90 -17.00
C MET A 37 11.27 4.09 -15.52
N ILE A 38 10.53 3.14 -14.91
CA ILE A 38 10.26 3.16 -13.46
C ILE A 38 11.56 3.18 -12.68
N SER A 39 12.49 2.27 -13.01
CA SER A 39 13.79 2.18 -12.32
C SER A 39 14.59 3.47 -12.46
N MET A 40 14.61 4.09 -13.64
CA MET A 40 15.29 5.37 -13.88
C MET A 40 14.66 6.51 -13.08
N GLN A 41 13.32 6.61 -13.05
CA GLN A 41 12.60 7.61 -12.26
C GLN A 41 12.88 7.45 -10.76
N MET A 42 12.88 6.22 -10.25
CA MET A 42 13.24 5.93 -8.86
C MET A 42 14.70 6.30 -8.57
N HIS A 43 15.64 5.92 -9.44
CA HIS A 43 17.04 6.32 -9.31
C HIS A 43 17.22 7.84 -9.30
N GLN A 44 16.51 8.56 -10.18
CA GLN A 44 16.57 10.02 -10.25
C GLN A 44 16.01 10.67 -8.99
N ALA A 45 14.87 10.19 -8.47
CA ALA A 45 14.21 10.78 -7.31
C ALA A 45 14.92 10.47 -5.98
N LEU A 46 15.51 9.27 -5.85
CA LEU A 46 16.06 8.79 -4.58
C LEU A 46 17.58 8.78 -4.50
N GLY A 47 18.28 8.78 -5.64
CA GLY A 47 19.75 8.65 -5.69
C GLY A 47 20.22 7.44 -4.89
N THR A 48 21.08 7.67 -3.89
CA THR A 48 21.65 6.62 -3.04
C THR A 48 20.65 5.95 -2.09
N LYS A 49 19.44 6.52 -1.92
CA LYS A 49 18.37 5.90 -1.12
C LYS A 49 17.65 4.78 -1.89
N TRP A 50 17.80 4.71 -3.21
CA TRP A 50 17.36 3.59 -4.02
C TRP A 50 18.41 2.49 -4.01
N LEU A 51 18.09 1.39 -3.35
CA LEU A 51 19.02 0.31 -3.07
C LEU A 51 18.87 -0.80 -4.10
N ALA A 52 20.00 -1.20 -4.69
CA ALA A 52 20.07 -2.45 -5.44
C ALA A 52 19.74 -3.64 -4.54
N THR A 53 19.09 -4.65 -5.12
CA THR A 53 18.75 -5.88 -4.40
C THR A 53 19.65 -7.03 -4.87
N PRO A 54 20.50 -7.60 -3.99
CA PRO A 54 21.29 -8.76 -4.34
C PRO A 54 20.39 -9.95 -4.73
N THR A 55 20.79 -10.72 -5.75
CA THR A 55 19.99 -11.84 -6.30
C THR A 55 19.49 -12.82 -5.24
N PRO A 56 20.31 -13.28 -4.26
CA PRO A 56 19.80 -14.18 -3.21
C PRO A 56 18.69 -13.55 -2.36
N THR A 57 18.73 -12.24 -2.15
CA THR A 57 17.67 -11.49 -1.45
C THR A 57 16.44 -11.35 -2.32
N ALA A 58 16.60 -11.05 -3.62
CA ALA A 58 15.48 -10.96 -4.55
C ALA A 58 14.68 -12.27 -4.59
N ILE A 59 15.36 -13.41 -4.75
CA ILE A 59 14.73 -14.74 -4.77
C ILE A 59 13.94 -14.99 -3.48
N ARG A 60 14.53 -14.70 -2.31
CA ARG A 60 13.88 -14.90 -1.02
C ARG A 60 12.62 -14.04 -0.87
N VAL A 61 12.72 -12.75 -1.22
CA VAL A 61 11.63 -11.78 -1.08
C VAL A 61 10.48 -12.12 -2.03
N VAL A 62 10.78 -12.44 -3.30
CA VAL A 62 9.78 -12.90 -4.28
C VAL A 62 9.11 -14.17 -3.79
N GLY A 63 9.87 -15.17 -3.32
CA GLY A 63 9.33 -16.42 -2.80
C GLY A 63 8.39 -16.21 -1.60
N ALA A 64 8.74 -15.32 -0.68
CA ALA A 64 7.90 -14.97 0.47
C ALA A 64 6.60 -14.28 0.03
N ALA A 65 6.69 -13.33 -0.91
CA ALA A 65 5.50 -12.65 -1.43
C ALA A 65 4.56 -13.59 -2.17
N GLN A 66 5.10 -14.46 -3.03
CA GLN A 66 4.32 -15.47 -3.74
C GLN A 66 3.67 -16.48 -2.78
N ALA A 67 4.36 -16.86 -1.71
CA ALA A 67 3.77 -17.73 -0.69
C ALA A 67 2.58 -17.07 0.01
N MET A 68 2.73 -15.80 0.39
CA MET A 68 1.66 -15.02 1.03
C MET A 68 0.46 -14.82 0.09
N LEU A 69 0.70 -14.50 -1.19
CA LEU A 69 -0.38 -14.37 -2.18
C LEU A 69 -1.14 -15.68 -2.39
N ARG A 70 -0.44 -16.82 -2.49
CA ARG A 70 -1.06 -18.14 -2.59
C ARG A 70 -1.89 -18.50 -1.35
N ASP A 71 -1.35 -18.25 -0.16
CA ASP A 71 -2.06 -18.50 1.12
C ASP A 71 -3.37 -17.70 1.21
N ARG A 72 -3.37 -16.47 0.71
CA ARG A 72 -4.54 -15.59 0.67
C ARG A 72 -5.44 -15.77 -0.56
N GLY A 73 -5.11 -16.69 -1.46
CA GLY A 73 -5.90 -16.94 -2.68
C GLY A 73 -5.92 -15.76 -3.65
N VAL A 74 -4.90 -14.89 -3.61
CA VAL A 74 -4.78 -13.72 -4.49
C VAL A 74 -3.98 -14.09 -5.73
N ALA A 75 -4.60 -14.00 -6.91
CA ALA A 75 -3.96 -14.26 -8.19
C ALA A 75 -3.36 -12.98 -8.79
N ILE A 76 -2.20 -13.12 -9.44
CA ILE A 76 -1.66 -12.12 -10.36
C ILE A 76 -2.04 -12.58 -11.77
N ASP A 77 -2.96 -11.87 -12.42
CA ASP A 77 -3.54 -12.23 -13.73
C ASP A 77 -2.96 -11.40 -14.89
N ARG A 78 -2.18 -10.36 -14.56
CA ARG A 78 -1.45 -9.52 -15.50
C ARG A 78 -0.10 -9.13 -14.94
N ARG A 79 0.80 -8.68 -15.83
CA ARG A 79 2.07 -8.08 -15.41
C ARG A 79 1.79 -6.74 -14.75
N GLU A 80 2.19 -6.58 -13.49
CA GLU A 80 1.92 -5.38 -12.70
C GLU A 80 2.94 -5.15 -11.60
N ALA A 81 3.06 -3.92 -11.14
CA ALA A 81 3.89 -3.55 -10.02
C ALA A 81 3.18 -3.86 -8.70
N LEU A 82 3.96 -4.35 -7.75
CA LEU A 82 3.52 -4.49 -6.36
C LEU A 82 4.63 -4.12 -5.41
N LEU A 83 4.26 -3.79 -4.19
CA LEU A 83 5.21 -3.53 -3.12
C LEU A 83 5.32 -4.74 -2.22
N ILE A 84 6.55 -5.04 -1.81
CA ILE A 84 6.83 -6.11 -0.86
C ILE A 84 7.55 -5.49 0.33
N VAL A 85 7.10 -5.75 1.54
CA VAL A 85 7.71 -5.26 2.78
C VAL A 85 8.10 -6.43 3.67
N ASP A 86 9.34 -6.42 4.13
CA ASP A 86 9.78 -7.28 5.22
C ASP A 86 9.85 -6.43 6.51
N ARG A 87 8.88 -6.68 7.39
CA ARG A 87 8.76 -5.98 8.69
C ARG A 87 9.71 -6.53 9.75
N ALA A 88 10.54 -7.52 9.46
CA ALA A 88 11.48 -8.06 10.44
C ALA A 88 12.38 -6.95 11.00
N PRO A 89 12.66 -6.90 12.32
CA PRO A 89 13.46 -5.82 12.92
C PRO A 89 14.87 -5.66 12.34
N SER A 90 15.46 -6.74 11.84
CA SER A 90 16.79 -6.75 11.21
C SER A 90 16.79 -6.37 9.72
N VAL A 91 15.62 -6.26 9.09
CA VAL A 91 15.49 -6.05 7.63
C VAL A 91 14.91 -4.68 7.30
N GLN A 92 13.69 -4.38 7.75
CA GLN A 92 13.02 -3.08 7.60
C GLN A 92 13.16 -2.48 6.20
N ARG A 93 12.64 -3.21 5.20
CA ARG A 93 12.82 -2.88 3.79
C ARG A 93 11.54 -3.04 3.00
N LEU A 94 11.37 -2.15 2.02
CA LEU A 94 10.33 -2.21 1.01
C LEU A 94 10.99 -2.37 -0.36
N TRP A 95 10.51 -3.32 -1.15
CA TRP A 95 10.91 -3.56 -2.53
C TRP A 95 9.79 -3.18 -3.48
N VAL A 96 10.16 -2.60 -4.61
CA VAL A 96 9.27 -2.49 -5.78
C VAL A 96 9.55 -3.71 -6.66
N ALA A 97 8.52 -4.52 -6.86
CA ALA A 97 8.56 -5.70 -7.70
C ALA A 97 7.66 -5.50 -8.92
N ILE A 98 8.02 -6.14 -10.03
CA ILE A 98 7.12 -6.41 -11.14
C ILE A 98 6.74 -7.86 -11.05
N ALA A 99 5.47 -8.09 -10.74
CA ALA A 99 4.87 -9.40 -10.75
C ALA A 99 4.36 -9.73 -12.14
N ASP A 100 4.34 -11.02 -12.43
CA ASP A 100 3.87 -11.59 -13.68
C ASP A 100 2.98 -12.80 -13.38
N PRO A 101 1.98 -13.11 -14.23
CA PRO A 101 1.22 -14.35 -14.11
C PRO A 101 2.11 -15.60 -14.10
N ASP A 102 3.26 -15.56 -14.80
CA ASP A 102 4.31 -16.54 -14.61
C ASP A 102 5.12 -16.21 -13.34
N PRO A 103 5.05 -17.02 -12.26
CA PRO A 103 5.80 -16.78 -11.03
C PRO A 103 7.33 -16.80 -11.23
N HIS A 104 7.84 -17.33 -12.34
CA HIS A 104 9.26 -17.33 -12.64
C HIS A 104 9.77 -16.01 -13.26
N GLU A 105 8.87 -15.17 -13.76
CA GLU A 105 9.18 -13.91 -14.47
C GLU A 105 9.12 -12.67 -13.56
N TRP A 106 8.99 -12.86 -12.25
CA TRP A 106 8.97 -11.79 -11.27
C TRP A 106 10.35 -11.14 -11.14
N ALA A 107 10.37 -9.80 -11.15
CA ALA A 107 11.60 -9.01 -11.04
C ALA A 107 11.53 -8.01 -9.89
N ILE A 108 12.65 -7.80 -9.20
CA ILE A 108 12.81 -6.72 -8.21
C ILE A 108 13.52 -5.55 -8.90
N LEU A 109 12.87 -4.38 -8.95
CA LEU A 109 13.46 -3.17 -9.54
C LEU A 109 14.44 -2.49 -8.59
N GLY A 110 14.16 -2.57 -7.28
CA GLY A 110 15.00 -1.99 -6.24
C GLY A 110 14.25 -1.85 -4.93
N ALA A 111 14.86 -1.18 -3.97
CA ALA A 111 14.36 -1.13 -2.60
C ALA A 111 14.64 0.20 -1.89
N VAL A 112 13.89 0.44 -0.82
CA VAL A 112 14.11 1.54 0.13
C VAL A 112 14.09 1.02 1.57
N ARG A 113 14.79 1.72 2.47
CA ARG A 113 14.62 1.49 3.91
C ARG A 113 13.27 2.03 4.35
N VAL A 114 12.60 1.29 5.24
CA VAL A 114 11.32 1.69 5.84
C VAL A 114 11.38 1.59 7.36
N SER A 115 10.38 2.12 8.04
CA SER A 115 10.17 1.87 9.47
C SER A 115 8.75 1.38 9.69
N THR A 116 8.64 0.18 10.25
CA THR A 116 7.37 -0.47 10.62
C THR A 116 7.10 -0.33 12.12
N GLY A 117 5.96 -0.86 12.56
CA GLY A 117 5.44 -0.74 13.91
C GLY A 117 6.41 -1.27 14.97
N LYS A 118 6.64 -0.49 16.02
CA LYS A 118 7.48 -0.87 17.16
C LYS A 118 6.62 -1.16 18.39
N PRO A 119 6.18 -2.41 18.61
CA PRO A 119 5.39 -2.75 19.79
C PRO A 119 6.14 -2.48 21.10
N GLY A 120 5.41 -2.46 22.22
CA GLY A 120 5.98 -2.30 23.57
C GLY A 120 5.64 -0.99 24.27
N ARG A 121 4.81 -0.14 23.66
CA ARG A 121 4.31 1.12 24.25
C ARG A 121 2.83 1.34 23.94
N LYS A 122 2.19 2.20 24.74
CA LYS A 122 0.80 2.62 24.50
C LYS A 122 0.63 3.08 23.05
N ASP A 123 -0.42 2.60 22.38
CA ASP A 123 -0.75 2.93 20.98
C ASP A 123 0.31 2.57 19.93
N HIS A 124 1.31 1.75 20.28
CA HIS A 124 2.25 1.20 19.31
C HIS A 124 2.00 -0.29 19.07
N TYR A 125 1.75 -0.64 17.82
CA TYR A 125 1.44 -2.01 17.39
C TYR A 125 2.52 -2.58 16.47
N LYS A 126 2.52 -3.90 16.28
CA LYS A 126 3.25 -4.53 15.16
C LYS A 126 2.49 -4.19 13.87
N THR A 127 3.18 -3.74 12.83
CA THR A 127 2.57 -3.57 11.50
C THR A 127 2.00 -4.91 11.02
N PRO A 128 0.72 -5.01 10.63
CA PRO A 128 0.12 -6.26 10.15
C PRO A 128 0.92 -6.95 9.04
N VAL A 129 0.90 -8.29 9.00
CA VAL A 129 1.39 -9.10 7.86
C VAL A 129 0.21 -9.54 7.02
N GLY A 130 0.40 -9.76 5.72
CA GLY A 130 -0.68 -10.17 4.82
C GLY A 130 -0.54 -9.59 3.41
N VAL A 131 -1.64 -9.67 2.67
CA VAL A 131 -1.82 -9.02 1.37
C VAL A 131 -2.85 -7.92 1.52
N PHE A 132 -2.49 -6.70 1.15
CA PHE A 132 -3.32 -5.51 1.27
C PHE A 132 -3.56 -4.92 -0.12
N ARG A 133 -4.80 -4.50 -0.38
CA ARG A 133 -5.24 -4.03 -1.70
C ARG A 133 -5.70 -2.59 -1.62
N LEU A 134 -5.29 -1.78 -2.58
CA LEU A 134 -5.78 -0.42 -2.81
C LEU A 134 -6.86 -0.45 -3.89
N ASN A 135 -8.02 -1.01 -3.54
CA ASN A 135 -9.11 -1.28 -4.47
C ASN A 135 -10.14 -0.13 -4.62
N GLY A 136 -9.94 0.98 -3.90
CA GLY A 136 -10.85 2.14 -3.91
C GLY A 136 -11.90 2.14 -2.80
N ASP A 137 -12.08 1.04 -2.05
CA ASP A 137 -13.08 0.97 -0.96
C ASP A 137 -12.70 1.89 0.20
N VAL A 138 -11.40 2.01 0.45
CA VAL A 138 -10.84 2.93 1.44
C VAL A 138 -10.02 3.99 0.71
N LEU A 139 -10.50 5.24 0.79
CA LEU A 139 -9.74 6.37 0.30
C LEU A 139 -8.61 6.70 1.28
N GLY A 140 -7.38 6.71 0.76
CA GLY A 140 -6.30 7.42 1.45
C GLY A 140 -6.50 8.94 1.39
N TYR A 141 -5.48 9.71 1.80
CA TYR A 141 -5.58 11.17 1.81
C TYR A 141 -4.23 11.85 1.55
N ARG A 142 -4.21 13.18 1.64
CA ARG A 142 -3.04 14.04 1.45
C ARG A 142 -2.63 14.65 2.79
N ALA A 143 -1.36 14.55 3.14
CA ALA A 143 -0.82 15.12 4.35
C ALA A 143 -0.98 16.65 4.39
N LEU A 144 -1.41 17.19 5.53
CA LEU A 144 -1.46 18.64 5.75
C LEU A 144 -0.08 19.24 6.07
N GLY A 145 0.89 18.40 6.43
CA GLY A 145 2.22 18.85 6.85
C GLY A 145 2.24 19.54 8.21
N THR A 146 1.27 19.22 9.07
CA THR A 146 1.16 19.74 10.43
C THR A 146 2.29 19.22 11.30
N LYS A 147 2.80 20.09 12.17
CA LYS A 147 3.83 19.75 13.16
C LYS A 147 3.16 19.38 14.47
N ASN A 148 3.62 18.31 15.12
CA ASN A 148 3.27 18.02 16.50
C ASN A 148 4.06 18.93 17.48
N GLU A 149 3.87 18.72 18.79
CA GLU A 149 4.55 19.45 19.86
C GLU A 149 6.10 19.37 19.79
N HIS A 150 6.64 18.36 19.13
CA HIS A 150 8.08 18.18 18.91
C HIS A 150 8.56 18.74 17.56
N GLY A 151 7.71 19.45 16.83
CA GLY A 151 8.03 20.02 15.52
C GLY A 151 8.06 19.00 14.37
N VAL A 152 7.66 17.75 14.63
CA VAL A 152 7.67 16.64 13.67
C VAL A 152 6.40 16.64 12.83
N ARG A 153 6.56 16.46 11.52
CA ARG A 153 5.47 16.19 10.60
C ARG A 153 5.25 14.69 10.47
N GLY A 154 4.32 14.15 11.27
CA GLY A 154 4.14 12.70 11.47
C GLY A 154 4.04 11.91 10.16
N ILE A 155 3.17 12.39 9.26
CA ILE A 155 2.87 11.80 7.95
C ILE A 155 3.60 12.48 6.78
N GLY A 156 4.67 13.22 7.07
CA GLY A 156 5.49 13.92 6.08
C GLY A 156 5.01 15.34 5.78
N ILE A 157 5.65 15.97 4.79
CA ILE A 157 5.36 17.36 4.40
C ILE A 157 3.98 17.50 3.73
N LYS A 158 3.50 18.74 3.61
CA LYS A 158 2.21 19.03 2.98
C LYS A 158 2.15 18.43 1.56
N GLY A 159 1.03 17.79 1.24
CA GLY A 159 0.75 17.19 -0.07
C GLY A 159 1.24 15.75 -0.24
N MET A 160 2.03 15.21 0.69
CA MET A 160 2.46 13.81 0.62
C MET A 160 1.26 12.86 0.67
N ARG A 161 1.37 11.75 -0.07
CA ARG A 161 0.32 10.76 -0.16
C ARG A 161 0.32 9.88 1.10
N VAL A 162 -0.87 9.64 1.65
CA VAL A 162 -1.12 8.56 2.61
C VAL A 162 -1.95 7.51 1.90
N TRP A 163 -1.40 6.31 1.74
CA TRP A 163 -2.16 5.14 1.31
C TRP A 163 -2.72 4.46 2.53
N ASP A 164 -4.04 4.36 2.59
CA ASP A 164 -4.77 3.77 3.71
C ASP A 164 -5.27 2.39 3.27
N PHE A 165 -4.92 1.37 4.04
CA PHE A 165 -5.28 -0.02 3.79
C PHE A 165 -6.41 -0.50 4.69
N GLY A 166 -7.11 0.42 5.38
CA GLY A 166 -8.25 0.08 6.22
C GLY A 166 -7.86 -0.41 7.61
N TRP A 167 -8.86 -0.96 8.30
CA TRP A 167 -8.66 -1.64 9.57
C TRP A 167 -8.12 -3.04 9.33
N GLN A 168 -7.08 -3.38 10.08
CA GLN A 168 -6.33 -4.63 9.93
C GLN A 168 -6.09 -5.23 11.31
N THR A 169 -6.16 -6.56 11.43
CA THR A 169 -5.76 -7.24 12.67
C THR A 169 -4.24 -7.39 12.75
N THR A 170 -3.73 -7.32 13.98
CA THR A 170 -2.36 -7.66 14.34
C THR A 170 -2.35 -8.32 15.72
N GLN A 171 -1.29 -9.04 16.05
CA GLN A 171 -1.11 -9.59 17.39
C GLN A 171 -1.04 -8.46 18.42
N ASP A 172 -1.82 -8.56 19.50
CA ASP A 172 -1.67 -7.66 20.64
C ASP A 172 -0.38 -8.01 21.39
N TRP A 173 0.57 -7.08 21.41
CA TRP A 173 1.84 -7.30 22.11
C TRP A 173 1.68 -7.36 23.63
N ARG A 174 0.57 -6.84 24.18
CA ARG A 174 0.25 -6.91 25.61
C ARG A 174 -0.33 -8.25 26.00
N ASN A 175 -1.04 -8.88 25.07
CA ASN A 175 -1.67 -10.17 25.25
C ASN A 175 -1.46 -11.02 23.98
N PRO A 176 -0.34 -11.76 23.88
CA PRO A 176 0.07 -12.44 22.65
C PRO A 176 -0.93 -13.45 22.07
N ASP A 177 -1.88 -13.93 22.89
CA ASP A 177 -2.95 -14.86 22.48
C ASP A 177 -4.15 -14.13 21.86
N HIS A 178 -4.12 -12.80 21.84
CA HIS A 178 -5.18 -11.96 21.31
C HIS A 178 -4.73 -11.18 20.07
N VAL A 179 -5.73 -10.86 19.25
CA VAL A 179 -5.58 -9.91 18.14
C VAL A 179 -6.24 -8.59 18.49
N THR A 180 -5.69 -7.51 17.95
CA THR A 180 -6.26 -6.16 18.03
C THR A 180 -6.39 -5.60 16.62
N ALA A 181 -7.36 -4.72 16.42
CA ALA A 181 -7.46 -3.93 15.20
C ALA A 181 -6.49 -2.74 15.26
N VAL A 182 -5.97 -2.36 14.09
CA VAL A 182 -5.09 -1.23 13.85
C VAL A 182 -5.41 -0.65 12.48
N ARG A 183 -5.45 0.68 12.36
CA ARG A 183 -5.55 1.35 11.06
C ARG A 183 -4.20 1.29 10.37
N MET A 184 -4.11 0.58 9.26
CA MET A 184 -2.84 0.37 8.57
C MET A 184 -2.65 1.39 7.45
N GLU A 185 -1.61 2.19 7.55
CA GLU A 185 -1.28 3.21 6.57
C GLU A 185 0.17 3.07 6.09
N MET A 186 0.43 3.49 4.85
CA MET A 186 1.77 3.76 4.33
C MET A 186 1.89 5.25 4.00
N HIS A 187 2.91 5.91 4.54
CA HIS A 187 3.05 7.36 4.40
C HIS A 187 4.51 7.84 4.45
N ALA A 188 4.73 9.06 3.97
CA ALA A 188 6.03 9.74 4.05
C ALA A 188 6.48 9.98 5.49
N THR A 189 7.79 9.98 5.69
CA THR A 189 8.44 10.30 6.97
C THR A 189 8.93 11.74 6.97
N ASP A 190 8.89 12.46 8.09
CA ASP A 190 9.48 13.80 8.16
C ASP A 190 10.92 13.80 7.61
N PRO A 191 11.18 14.48 6.48
CA PRO A 191 12.47 14.38 5.79
C PRO A 191 13.60 15.06 6.57
N THR A 192 13.25 15.95 7.50
CA THR A 192 14.21 16.73 8.28
C THR A 192 14.54 16.04 9.59
N LEU A 193 13.54 15.46 10.27
CA LEU A 193 13.69 15.02 11.66
C LEU A 193 13.67 13.50 11.87
N LEU A 194 13.12 12.72 10.94
CA LEU A 194 12.90 11.29 11.18
C LEU A 194 13.36 10.37 10.05
N GLU A 195 13.61 10.88 8.85
CA GLU A 195 13.96 10.01 7.71
C GLU A 195 15.30 9.27 7.93
N TYR A 196 16.22 9.81 8.73
CA TYR A 196 17.46 9.12 9.11
C TYR A 196 17.23 7.86 9.98
N ARG A 197 16.04 7.72 10.59
CA ARG A 197 15.68 6.57 11.44
C ARG A 197 15.12 5.39 10.64
N LEU A 198 14.84 5.60 9.34
CA LEU A 198 14.39 4.52 8.47
C LEU A 198 15.39 3.38 8.39
N GLY A 199 14.88 2.15 8.40
CA GLY A 199 15.66 0.91 8.55
C GLY A 199 15.58 0.29 9.94
N HIS A 200 14.74 0.85 10.83
CA HIS A 200 14.47 0.32 12.17
C HIS A 200 12.95 0.33 12.46
N PRO A 201 12.41 -0.59 13.27
CA PRO A 201 11.03 -0.50 13.74
C PRO A 201 10.85 0.78 14.56
N ASP A 202 10.00 1.68 14.08
CA ASP A 202 9.84 3.02 14.64
C ASP A 202 8.57 3.75 14.17
N SER A 203 7.46 3.02 14.15
CA SER A 203 6.11 3.57 13.93
C SER A 203 5.12 3.06 14.99
N GLU A 204 3.90 3.58 14.95
CA GLU A 204 2.77 3.13 15.77
C GLU A 204 2.02 1.93 15.16
N GLY A 205 2.40 1.49 13.97
CA GLY A 205 1.72 0.42 13.22
C GLY A 205 1.79 0.63 11.70
N CYS A 206 2.07 1.86 11.26
CA CYS A 206 2.18 2.25 9.86
C CYS A 206 3.49 1.77 9.19
N ILE A 207 3.55 1.88 7.86
CA ILE A 207 4.77 1.73 7.06
C ILE A 207 5.28 3.12 6.69
N ARG A 208 6.35 3.53 7.35
CA ARG A 208 6.99 4.82 7.10
C ARG A 208 8.02 4.67 5.98
N ILE A 209 7.86 5.47 4.93
CA ILE A 209 8.73 5.47 3.75
C ILE A 209 9.50 6.80 3.60
N PRO A 210 10.59 6.84 2.80
CA PRO A 210 11.28 8.11 2.48
C PRO A 210 10.34 9.11 1.79
N THR A 211 10.50 10.40 2.07
CA THR A 211 9.66 11.45 1.44
C THR A 211 9.79 11.44 -0.08
N ALA A 212 11.03 11.31 -0.60
CA ALA A 212 11.26 11.27 -2.04
C ALA A 212 10.68 10.01 -2.70
N PHE A 213 10.66 8.88 -1.98
CA PHE A 213 10.01 7.66 -2.47
C PHE A 213 8.50 7.83 -2.56
N ASN A 214 7.87 8.42 -1.53
CA ASN A 214 6.45 8.73 -1.53
C ASN A 214 6.06 9.58 -2.74
N ALA A 215 6.77 10.69 -2.97
CA ALA A 215 6.51 11.57 -4.10
C ALA A 215 6.71 10.88 -5.46
N ALA A 216 7.74 10.06 -5.61
CA ALA A 216 7.97 9.30 -6.84
C ALA A 216 6.88 8.25 -7.09
N LEU A 217 6.47 7.54 -6.04
CA LEU A 217 5.43 6.52 -6.11
C LEU A 217 4.07 7.13 -6.48
N ASP A 218 3.73 8.26 -5.86
CA ASP A 218 2.52 9.03 -6.11
C ASP A 218 2.48 9.65 -7.52
N HIS A 219 3.60 10.24 -7.98
CA HIS A 219 3.69 10.78 -9.34
C HIS A 219 3.57 9.70 -10.42
N THR A 220 4.09 8.50 -10.18
CA THR A 220 4.00 7.38 -11.14
C THR A 220 2.69 6.60 -11.02
N GLY A 221 1.94 6.77 -9.93
CA GLY A 221 0.72 6.02 -9.64
C GLY A 221 0.95 4.51 -9.62
N LEU A 222 2.15 4.06 -9.25
CA LEU A 222 2.60 2.69 -9.48
C LEU A 222 1.79 1.63 -8.72
N ILE A 223 1.10 2.06 -7.65
CA ILE A 223 0.24 1.22 -6.81
C ILE A 223 -1.20 1.77 -6.74
N ASP A 224 -1.56 2.68 -7.65
CA ASP A 224 -2.84 3.38 -7.64
C ASP A 224 -3.74 2.92 -8.80
N ARG A 225 -3.57 1.69 -9.32
CA ARG A 225 -4.31 1.19 -10.50
C ARG A 225 -5.82 1.38 -10.35
N ALA A 226 -6.41 0.95 -9.23
CA ALA A 226 -7.86 1.08 -9.01
C ALA A 226 -8.31 2.55 -8.96
N PHE A 227 -7.51 3.45 -8.38
CA PHE A 227 -7.82 4.88 -8.37
C PHE A 227 -7.69 5.51 -9.76
N ILE A 228 -6.71 5.08 -10.56
CA ILE A 228 -6.52 5.54 -11.95
C ILE A 228 -7.73 5.14 -12.81
N GLU A 229 -8.20 3.89 -12.66
CA GLU A 229 -9.40 3.39 -13.34
C GLU A 229 -10.68 4.08 -12.82
N GLY A 230 -10.79 4.28 -11.50
CA GLY A 230 -11.94 4.92 -10.85
C GLY A 230 -12.07 6.42 -11.10
N ALA A 231 -10.95 7.13 -11.35
CA ALA A 231 -10.92 8.58 -11.54
C ALA A 231 -11.75 9.10 -12.74
N GLU A 232 -12.11 8.23 -13.69
CA GLU A 232 -13.04 8.56 -14.76
C GLU A 232 -14.48 8.79 -14.25
N TYR A 233 -14.84 8.13 -13.15
CA TYR A 233 -16.22 8.07 -12.64
C TYR A 233 -16.36 8.63 -11.21
N SER A 234 -15.25 8.82 -10.50
CA SER A 234 -15.21 9.24 -9.10
C SER A 234 -14.36 10.50 -8.92
N ALA A 235 -15.01 11.60 -8.54
CA ALA A 235 -14.32 12.84 -8.20
C ALA A 235 -13.39 12.69 -6.99
N ALA A 236 -13.72 11.77 -6.07
CA ALA A 236 -12.90 11.48 -4.91
C ALA A 236 -11.59 10.80 -5.31
N ASP A 237 -11.64 9.80 -6.20
CA ASP A 237 -10.45 9.14 -6.73
C ASP A 237 -9.59 10.11 -7.54
N ALA A 238 -10.23 10.92 -8.40
CA ALA A 238 -9.55 11.94 -9.18
C ALA A 238 -8.85 12.99 -8.29
N ALA A 239 -9.42 13.33 -7.13
CA ALA A 239 -8.82 14.27 -6.19
C ALA A 239 -7.58 13.73 -5.46
N LEU A 240 -7.44 12.40 -5.39
CA LEU A 240 -6.27 11.76 -4.78
C LEU A 240 -5.08 11.69 -5.72
N LEU A 241 -5.28 11.74 -7.04
CA LEU A 241 -4.21 11.59 -8.03
C LEU A 241 -3.57 12.94 -8.41
N PRO A 242 -2.23 13.01 -8.57
CA PRO A 242 -1.59 14.21 -9.11
C PRO A 242 -2.08 14.53 -10.52
N LYS A 243 -2.21 15.83 -10.83
CA LYS A 243 -2.62 16.30 -12.16
C LYS A 243 -1.54 16.10 -13.21
N ASP A 244 -0.29 16.15 -12.80
CA ASP A 244 0.93 15.98 -13.60
C ASP A 244 1.47 14.54 -13.55
N ARG A 245 0.65 13.57 -13.10
CA ARG A 245 1.07 12.17 -12.98
C ARG A 245 1.61 11.60 -14.30
N ALA A 246 2.66 10.79 -14.19
CA ALA A 246 3.17 9.95 -15.27
C ALA A 246 2.79 8.49 -15.00
N SER A 247 1.49 8.19 -15.12
CA SER A 247 0.93 6.86 -14.84
C SER A 247 1.68 5.76 -15.60
N SER A 248 2.13 4.74 -14.87
CA SER A 248 2.75 3.57 -15.47
C SER A 248 1.67 2.59 -15.97
N PRO A 249 1.83 1.99 -17.17
CA PRO A 249 0.97 0.89 -17.59
C PRO A 249 1.14 -0.36 -16.72
N LEU A 250 2.24 -0.45 -15.96
CA LEU A 250 2.48 -1.49 -14.97
C LEU A 250 1.90 -1.14 -13.60
N ALA A 251 1.10 -0.08 -13.44
CA ALA A 251 0.45 0.19 -12.16
C ALA A 251 -0.31 -1.06 -11.68
N GLY A 252 -0.12 -1.40 -10.41
CA GLY A 252 -0.91 -2.39 -9.69
C GLY A 252 -1.62 -1.74 -8.51
N ASP A 253 -2.07 -2.55 -7.57
CA ASP A 253 -2.81 -2.12 -6.37
C ASP A 253 -2.51 -3.01 -5.16
N THR A 254 -1.40 -3.74 -5.18
CA THR A 254 -1.06 -4.74 -4.16
C THR A 254 0.15 -4.33 -3.32
N LEU A 255 0.00 -4.43 -2.00
CA LEU A 255 1.07 -4.41 -1.02
C LEU A 255 1.11 -5.77 -0.30
N VAL A 256 2.27 -6.42 -0.27
CA VAL A 256 2.50 -7.63 0.52
C VAL A 256 3.42 -7.30 1.69
N VAL A 257 3.02 -7.65 2.91
CA VAL A 257 3.86 -7.52 4.10
C VAL A 257 4.09 -8.90 4.71
N PHE A 258 5.36 -9.25 4.91
CA PHE A 258 5.76 -10.48 5.59
C PHE A 258 6.81 -10.17 6.67
N ASP A 259 7.10 -11.15 7.51
CA ASP A 259 8.12 -11.05 8.55
C ASP A 259 9.09 -12.22 8.44
N SER A 260 10.31 -11.96 7.97
CA SER A 260 11.31 -13.03 7.85
C SER A 260 11.79 -13.59 9.20
N SER A 261 11.55 -12.87 10.31
CA SER A 261 11.86 -13.34 11.66
C SER A 261 10.70 -14.10 12.33
N GLU A 262 9.48 -13.93 11.82
CA GLU A 262 8.26 -14.60 12.29
C GLU A 262 7.51 -15.24 11.10
N PRO A 263 8.05 -16.30 10.46
CA PRO A 263 7.49 -16.86 9.22
C PRO A 263 6.10 -17.50 9.37
N HIS A 264 5.64 -17.69 10.62
CA HIS A 264 4.33 -18.24 10.96
C HIS A 264 3.40 -17.19 11.58
N ALA A 265 3.72 -15.90 11.47
CA ALA A 265 2.83 -14.83 11.91
C ALA A 265 1.50 -14.93 11.16
N ALA A 266 0.39 -14.92 11.92
CA ALA A 266 -0.95 -14.97 11.35
C ALA A 266 -1.18 -13.74 10.43
N PRO A 267 -1.58 -13.94 9.17
CA PRO A 267 -1.99 -12.85 8.30
C PRO A 267 -3.16 -12.07 8.88
N SER A 268 -3.22 -10.79 8.52
CA SER A 268 -4.32 -9.92 8.88
C SER A 268 -5.66 -10.41 8.33
N ASP A 269 -6.70 -10.16 9.12
CA ASP A 269 -8.10 -10.46 8.84
C ASP A 269 -8.87 -9.12 8.90
N PRO A 270 -9.12 -8.46 7.76
CA PRO A 270 -9.79 -7.16 7.74
C PRO A 270 -11.24 -7.24 8.23
N ASP A 271 -11.96 -8.33 7.95
CA ASP A 271 -13.35 -8.50 8.39
C ASP A 271 -13.43 -8.58 9.92
N LEU A 272 -12.50 -9.32 10.54
CA LEU A 272 -12.38 -9.36 11.99
C LEU A 272 -11.97 -7.99 12.56
N ALA A 273 -11.08 -7.26 11.90
CA ALA A 273 -10.66 -5.93 12.33
C ALA A 273 -11.83 -4.94 12.34
N GLU A 274 -12.62 -4.92 11.27
CA GLU A 274 -13.82 -4.10 11.17
C GLU A 274 -14.85 -4.47 12.25
N LYS A 275 -15.02 -5.77 12.51
CA LYS A 275 -15.89 -6.24 13.58
C LYS A 275 -15.42 -5.76 14.96
N ILE A 276 -14.12 -5.83 15.26
CA ILE A 276 -13.54 -5.35 16.52
C ILE A 276 -13.85 -3.86 16.71
N GLU A 277 -13.64 -3.05 15.67
CA GLU A 277 -13.90 -1.60 15.72
C GLU A 277 -15.39 -1.28 15.85
N ALA A 278 -16.26 -2.00 15.14
CA ALA A 278 -17.71 -1.85 15.24
C ALA A 278 -18.22 -2.20 16.65
N ASP A 279 -17.73 -3.30 17.23
CA ASP A 279 -18.08 -3.73 18.59
C ASP A 279 -17.61 -2.69 19.62
N PHE A 280 -16.40 -2.13 19.44
CA PHE A 280 -15.87 -1.09 20.33
C PHE A 280 -16.68 0.21 20.22
N ALA A 281 -17.04 0.65 19.01
CA ALA A 281 -17.88 1.81 18.80
C ALA A 281 -19.28 1.63 19.45
N ALA A 282 -19.88 0.45 19.30
CA ALA A 282 -21.16 0.12 19.94
C ALA A 282 -21.06 0.16 21.48
N TYR A 283 -19.98 -0.37 22.05
CA TYR A 283 -19.72 -0.29 23.49
C TYR A 283 -19.60 1.16 23.98
N LEU A 284 -18.86 2.02 23.26
CA LEU A 284 -18.74 3.44 23.59
C LEU A 284 -20.10 4.15 23.55
N ALA A 285 -20.92 3.88 22.52
CA ALA A 285 -22.26 4.44 22.40
C ALA A 285 -23.18 4.01 23.55
N GLN A 286 -23.17 2.72 23.92
CA GLN A 286 -23.93 2.20 25.06
C GLN A 286 -23.49 2.85 26.37
N LYS A 287 -22.18 3.01 26.57
CA LYS A 287 -21.62 3.66 27.77
C LYS A 287 -22.05 5.13 27.86
N ALA A 288 -22.03 5.87 26.76
CA ALA A 288 -22.48 7.27 26.72
C ALA A 288 -23.98 7.39 27.03
N ALA A 289 -24.81 6.50 26.48
CA ALA A 289 -26.23 6.45 26.78
C ALA A 289 -26.52 6.13 28.25
N ALA A 290 -25.72 5.24 28.87
CA ALA A 290 -25.87 4.87 30.27
C ALA A 290 -25.45 5.97 31.26
N THR A 291 -24.52 6.85 30.88
CA THR A 291 -24.06 7.96 31.75
C THR A 291 -24.87 9.24 31.58
N GLY A 292 -25.87 9.27 30.68
CA GLY A 292 -26.62 10.49 30.35
C GLY A 292 -25.76 11.59 29.73
N ALA A 293 -24.54 11.28 29.29
CA ALA A 293 -23.67 12.21 28.60
C ALA A 293 -24.23 12.39 27.18
N ALA A 294 -24.78 13.58 26.90
CA ALA A 294 -25.13 13.95 25.52
C ALA A 294 -23.89 13.80 24.63
N PRO A 295 -24.03 13.34 23.38
CA PRO A 295 -22.92 13.38 22.43
C PRO A 295 -22.42 14.82 22.37
N ALA A 296 -21.11 15.02 22.48
CA ALA A 296 -20.51 16.34 22.34
C ALA A 296 -20.97 16.91 20.99
N ALA A 297 -21.82 17.94 21.04
CA ALA A 297 -22.20 18.67 19.86
C ALA A 297 -20.92 19.21 19.23
N ALA A 298 -20.74 18.95 17.93
CA ALA A 298 -19.77 19.69 17.14
C ALA A 298 -20.13 21.17 17.29
N ASP A 299 -19.16 21.96 17.76
CA ASP A 299 -19.29 23.38 18.03
C ASP A 299 -19.77 24.09 16.75
N GLN A 300 -21.07 24.43 16.71
CA GLN A 300 -21.62 25.36 15.74
C GLN A 300 -21.36 26.76 16.29
N THR A 301 -20.23 27.35 15.89
CA THR A 301 -20.10 28.80 15.96
C THR A 301 -20.75 29.39 14.71
N ASP A 302 -21.89 30.01 14.97
CA ASP A 302 -22.58 30.98 14.13
C ASP A 302 -21.62 32.11 13.76
N ASP A 303 -21.32 32.29 12.47
CA ASP A 303 -20.99 33.62 11.95
C ASP A 303 -21.51 33.80 10.51
N SER A 304 -22.31 34.85 10.40
CA SER A 304 -22.96 35.42 9.22
C SER A 304 -22.04 35.54 7.98
N ALA A 305 -22.59 35.19 6.82
CA ALA A 305 -21.94 35.08 5.49
C ALA A 305 -21.39 36.42 4.88
N PRO A 306 -20.64 36.41 3.74
CA PRO A 306 -21.25 36.11 2.43
C PRO A 306 -20.45 35.18 1.49
N GLU A 307 -21.23 34.33 0.82
CA GLU A 307 -21.09 33.75 -0.53
C GLU A 307 -19.70 33.55 -1.17
N GLY A 308 -19.38 32.27 -1.40
CA GLY A 308 -18.64 31.83 -2.60
C GLY A 308 -17.43 30.92 -2.39
N GLN A 309 -17.66 29.61 -2.17
CA GLN A 309 -16.76 28.50 -2.61
C GLN A 309 -17.34 27.12 -2.19
N PRO A 310 -17.37 26.11 -3.08
CA PRO A 310 -17.94 24.80 -2.74
C PRO A 310 -16.97 23.89 -1.98
N GLY A 311 -17.32 23.60 -0.72
CA GLY A 311 -17.39 22.26 -0.13
C GLY A 311 -16.09 21.49 0.11
N ALA A 312 -15.40 21.76 1.22
CA ALA A 312 -14.44 20.84 1.81
C ALA A 312 -15.18 19.72 2.57
N ALA A 313 -14.99 18.47 2.15
CA ALA A 313 -15.51 17.30 2.85
C ALA A 313 -14.87 17.18 4.24
N ALA A 314 -15.70 16.88 5.24
CA ALA A 314 -15.32 16.74 6.63
C ALA A 314 -14.23 15.67 6.81
N ALA A 315 -13.09 16.07 7.36
CA ALA A 315 -12.04 15.16 7.78
C ALA A 315 -12.51 14.38 9.02
N LEU A 316 -12.40 13.04 8.97
CA LEU A 316 -12.53 12.19 10.15
C LEU A 316 -11.43 12.54 11.17
N PRO A 317 -11.69 12.43 12.48
CA PRO A 317 -10.76 12.84 13.51
C PRO A 317 -9.50 11.95 13.50
N VAL A 318 -8.36 12.58 13.22
CA VAL A 318 -7.04 12.00 13.40
C VAL A 318 -6.80 11.82 14.90
N PRO A 319 -6.43 10.62 15.40
CA PRO A 319 -6.11 10.45 16.82
C PRO A 319 -4.95 11.36 17.21
N SER A 320 -5.13 12.14 18.27
CA SER A 320 -4.08 13.00 18.83
C SER A 320 -2.97 12.14 19.45
N PRO A 321 -1.69 12.50 19.29
CA PRO A 321 -0.60 11.81 20.00
C PRO A 321 -0.75 12.02 21.51
N SER A 322 -0.63 10.94 22.29
CA SER A 322 -0.60 11.02 23.76
C SER A 322 0.64 11.81 24.21
N PRO A 323 0.53 12.70 25.22
CA PRO A 323 1.69 13.37 25.79
C PRO A 323 2.61 12.36 26.49
N ALA A 324 3.92 12.53 26.32
CA ALA A 324 4.94 11.68 26.92
C ALA A 324 4.83 11.70 28.46
N ALA A 325 4.90 10.52 29.07
CA ALA A 325 4.96 10.37 30.52
C ALA A 325 6.26 10.97 31.07
N SER A 326 6.15 11.82 32.10
CA SER A 326 7.26 12.35 32.88
C SER A 326 8.09 11.21 33.53
N PRO A 327 9.41 11.37 33.68
CA PRO A 327 10.24 10.37 34.35
C PRO A 327 9.87 10.28 35.83
N ALA A 328 9.77 9.04 36.34
CA ALA A 328 9.60 8.79 37.77
C ALA A 328 10.85 9.24 38.56
N PRO A 329 10.70 9.79 39.77
CA PRO A 329 11.84 10.16 40.61
C PRO A 329 12.53 8.90 41.13
N GLY A 330 13.86 8.90 41.08
CA GLY A 330 14.70 7.80 41.55
C GLY A 330 14.56 7.56 43.05
N GLY A 331 14.56 6.27 43.40
CA GLY A 331 14.81 5.73 44.74
C GLY A 331 15.87 4.66 44.64
#